data_AF-K7FQD8-F1
#
_entry.id   AF-K7FQD8-F1
#
_cell.length_a   1.000
_cell.length_b   1.000
_cell.length_c   1.000
_cell.angle_alpha   90.00
_cell.angle_beta   90.00
_cell.angle_gamma   90.00
#
_symmetry.space_group_name_H-M   'P 1'
#
loop_
_entity.id
_entity.type
_entity.pdbx_description
1 polymer ?
#
loop_
_entity_poly.entity_id
_entity_poly.type
_entity_poly.pdbx_seq_one_letter_code
_entity_poly.pdbx_strand_id
1 'polypeptide(L)'
;MALDTVKELLSFDCGSLVAYQLDKNSQLDSISFQTVLMRNIFVHFPDVVFIHRTHSPSGKALYVFMVDGPFLKLPGEMTKVIHFAVPAKETAESLAHMYRTFKAFNPEWRKIKTFLVDPHFRLLQTLSEAFPSAEVQLSVFHVCKHLQQKIHQMSLECISERLILNALRNTMCAATESNLRMMHTILSDFVKPDLLPQLHTHWLLNDKIWAMHRWRNWMECNQYFKDLEIITRGLSQVFCTGLSLETCITSLVFPFQNQSAQHSPSVSLNLTAAHQIWPDSKSGQDVECNQETEDRIRQSLRDICTEPAARLCLNEFAVAQKSVQLMGTNEDIVNIQILEDTHKVQQRGLKSCTCHFRQAFQLPCRHILAVLNSDKKVLEPEMLSKQWQKEPNVSQAEVLKSSWNESLDKSLAVSFLTAEISRLLTHCSSEEFERRYSTLRELADSWIGPYVQVKL
;
A
#
# COMPACT_ATOMS: atom_id res chain seq x y z
N MET A 1 35.35 -6.33 18.94
CA MET A 1 34.22 -5.52 18.42
C MET A 1 33.85 -5.92 17.00
N ALA A 2 34.59 -5.53 15.95
CA ALA A 2 34.22 -5.87 14.56
C ALA A 2 34.02 -7.39 14.31
N LEU A 3 34.94 -8.24 14.78
CA LEU A 3 34.81 -9.70 14.67
C LEU A 3 33.64 -10.27 15.49
N ASP A 4 33.28 -9.63 16.61
CA ASP A 4 32.16 -10.07 17.45
C ASP A 4 30.84 -9.73 16.77
N THR A 5 30.73 -8.55 16.15
CA THR A 5 29.60 -8.18 15.30
C THR A 5 29.44 -9.13 14.12
N VAL A 6 30.53 -9.49 13.43
CA VAL A 6 30.46 -10.47 12.33
C VAL A 6 29.98 -11.83 12.84
N LYS A 7 30.46 -12.29 14.00
CA LYS A 7 29.99 -13.54 14.62
C LYS A 7 28.51 -13.46 15.01
N GLU A 8 28.06 -12.34 15.56
CA GLU A 8 26.66 -12.09 15.90
C GLU A 8 25.77 -12.17 14.65
N LEU A 9 26.19 -11.53 13.56
CA LEU A 9 25.48 -11.59 12.27
C LEU A 9 25.46 -13.00 11.68
N LEU A 10 26.55 -13.75 11.78
CA LEU A 10 26.59 -15.15 11.34
C LEU A 10 25.74 -16.06 12.24
N SER A 11 25.57 -15.71 13.52
CA SER A 11 24.71 -16.44 14.46
C SER A 11 23.22 -16.14 14.29
N PHE A 12 22.89 -15.19 13.42
CA PHE A 12 21.54 -14.71 13.21
C PHE A 12 20.61 -15.78 12.64
N ASP A 13 21.03 -16.46 11.58
CA ASP A 13 20.40 -17.68 11.09
C ASP A 13 21.47 -18.65 10.55
N CYS A 14 21.18 -19.95 10.61
CA CYS A 14 22.07 -20.96 10.05
C CYS A 14 22.10 -20.79 8.52
N GLY A 15 23.22 -20.27 8.01
CA GLY A 15 23.38 -19.97 6.58
C GLY A 15 23.36 -18.48 6.24
N SER A 16 23.39 -17.57 7.22
CA SER A 16 23.69 -16.15 6.99
C SER A 16 25.04 -15.99 6.28
N LEU A 17 25.11 -15.05 5.35
CA LEU A 17 26.33 -14.69 4.63
C LEU A 17 26.75 -13.28 5.02
N VAL A 18 28.01 -13.17 5.45
CA VAL A 18 28.66 -11.90 5.77
C VAL A 18 29.96 -11.82 4.98
N ALA A 19 30.19 -10.71 4.29
CA ALA A 19 31.47 -10.35 3.71
C ALA A 19 31.87 -8.98 4.25
N TYR A 20 33.11 -8.82 4.70
CA TYR A 20 33.55 -7.60 5.36
C TYR A 20 35.01 -7.29 5.07
N GLN A 21 35.38 -6.03 5.29
CA GLN A 21 36.78 -5.58 5.27
C GLN A 21 37.04 -4.74 6.52
N LEU A 22 38.24 -4.87 7.06
CA LEU A 22 38.69 -4.07 8.20
C LEU A 22 39.60 -2.94 7.71
N ASP A 23 39.54 -1.80 8.40
CA ASP A 23 40.49 -0.72 8.19
C ASP A 23 41.84 -1.02 8.87
N LYS A 24 42.78 -0.08 8.76
CA LYS A 24 44.10 -0.17 9.39
C LYS A 24 44.05 -0.27 10.92
N ASN A 25 42.93 0.11 11.53
CA ASN A 25 42.70 0.12 12.98
C ASN A 25 41.88 -1.10 13.45
N SER A 26 41.71 -2.11 12.59
CA SER A 26 40.88 -3.29 12.84
C SER A 26 39.40 -2.99 13.11
N GLN A 27 38.90 -1.84 12.65
CA GLN A 27 37.48 -1.49 12.70
C GLN A 27 36.78 -1.90 11.39
N LEU A 28 35.47 -2.09 11.44
CA LEU A 28 34.71 -2.45 10.25
C LEU A 28 34.71 -1.30 9.25
N ASP A 29 35.32 -1.49 8.08
CA ASP A 29 35.37 -0.47 7.02
C ASP A 29 34.24 -0.67 6.02
N SER A 30 34.01 -1.93 5.62
CA SER A 30 32.90 -2.32 4.76
C SER A 30 32.26 -3.61 5.20
N ILE A 31 30.97 -3.77 4.89
CA ILE A 31 30.23 -5.00 5.12
C ILE A 31 29.18 -5.23 4.05
N SER A 32 28.85 -6.49 3.82
CA SER A 32 27.68 -6.96 3.09
C SER A 32 27.07 -8.13 3.84
N PHE A 33 25.75 -8.14 4.00
CA PHE A 33 25.04 -9.12 4.83
C PHE A 33 23.74 -9.57 4.16
N GLN A 34 23.51 -10.89 4.21
CA GLN A 34 22.24 -11.51 3.83
C GLN A 34 21.91 -12.72 4.71
N THR A 35 20.67 -12.74 5.20
CA THR A 35 20.06 -13.92 5.82
C THR A 35 19.64 -14.95 4.78
N VAL A 36 19.29 -16.16 5.21
CA VAL A 36 18.70 -17.18 4.34
C VAL A 36 17.36 -16.70 3.77
N LEU A 37 16.53 -16.06 4.59
CA LEU A 37 15.24 -15.51 4.17
C LEU A 37 15.40 -14.49 3.03
N MET A 38 16.34 -13.56 3.17
CA MET A 38 16.64 -12.55 2.15
C MET A 38 16.98 -13.17 0.79
N ARG A 39 17.85 -14.20 0.80
CA ARG A 39 18.23 -14.92 -0.42
C ARG A 39 17.06 -15.70 -1.00
N ASN A 40 16.27 -16.38 -0.17
CA ASN A 40 15.09 -17.10 -0.62
C ASN A 40 14.09 -16.16 -1.30
N ILE A 41 13.84 -14.98 -0.74
CA ILE A 41 12.96 -13.97 -1.35
C ILE A 41 13.51 -13.52 -2.70
N PHE A 42 14.82 -13.23 -2.79
CA PHE A 42 15.43 -12.85 -4.06
C PHE A 42 15.30 -13.93 -5.14
N VAL A 43 15.48 -15.21 -4.80
CA VAL A 43 15.34 -16.33 -5.75
C VAL A 43 13.93 -16.39 -6.36
N HIS A 44 12.89 -16.04 -5.59
CA HIS A 44 11.50 -16.05 -6.05
C HIS A 44 11.12 -14.77 -6.80
N PHE A 45 11.73 -13.63 -6.47
CA PHE A 45 11.39 -12.33 -7.04
C PHE A 45 12.64 -11.56 -7.54
N PRO A 46 13.42 -12.10 -8.51
CA PRO A 46 14.68 -11.49 -8.91
C PRO A 46 14.54 -10.34 -9.93
N ASP A 47 13.37 -10.19 -10.56
CA ASP A 47 13.20 -9.38 -11.77
C ASP A 47 13.45 -7.88 -11.56
N VAL A 48 12.98 -7.32 -10.45
CA VAL A 48 13.11 -5.88 -10.16
C VAL A 48 13.71 -5.68 -8.77
N VAL A 49 14.82 -4.94 -8.73
CA VAL A 49 15.55 -4.65 -7.50
C VAL A 49 15.56 -3.15 -7.24
N PHE A 50 14.95 -2.76 -6.13
CA PHE A 50 14.95 -1.40 -5.62
C PHE A 50 16.15 -1.17 -4.72
N ILE A 51 16.91 -0.10 -4.93
CA ILE A 51 18.05 0.27 -4.10
C ILE A 51 17.74 1.57 -3.35
N HIS A 52 17.74 1.51 -2.03
CA HIS A 52 17.72 2.67 -1.17
C HIS A 52 19.11 2.97 -0.63
N ARG A 53 19.50 4.24 -0.67
CA ARG A 53 20.72 4.73 -0.06
C ARG A 53 20.40 5.74 1.04
N THR A 54 21.02 5.57 2.21
CA THR A 54 20.98 6.55 3.31
C THR A 54 22.39 6.78 3.85
N HIS A 55 22.64 7.95 4.43
CA HIS A 55 23.97 8.37 4.89
C HIS A 55 23.99 8.63 6.38
N SER A 56 25.03 8.16 7.05
CA SER A 56 25.28 8.54 8.44
C SER A 56 25.84 9.97 8.52
N PRO A 57 25.75 10.63 9.69
CA PRO A 57 26.45 11.90 9.93
C PRO A 57 27.97 11.83 9.70
N SER A 58 28.56 10.65 9.84
CA SER A 58 29.99 10.39 9.57
C SER A 58 30.33 10.25 8.08
N GLY A 59 29.34 10.31 7.18
CA GLY A 59 29.54 10.22 5.73
C GLY A 59 29.65 8.79 5.19
N LYS A 60 29.41 7.76 5.99
CA LYS A 60 29.25 6.37 5.50
C LYS A 60 27.89 6.23 4.82
N ALA A 61 27.81 5.39 3.81
CA ALA A 61 26.58 5.14 3.06
C ALA A 61 26.08 3.71 3.32
N LEU A 62 24.80 3.57 3.65
CA LEU A 62 24.10 2.29 3.71
C LEU A 62 23.31 2.11 2.42
N TYR A 63 23.57 0.98 1.75
CA TYR A 63 22.84 0.50 0.59
C TYR A 63 21.93 -0.65 1.02
N VAL A 64 20.64 -0.51 0.76
CA VAL A 64 19.63 -1.54 1.03
C VAL A 64 18.96 -1.93 -0.26
N PHE A 65 19.06 -3.21 -0.61
CA PHE A 65 18.43 -3.78 -1.80
C PHE A 65 17.12 -4.42 -1.37
N MET A 66 16.07 -4.16 -2.12
CA MET A 66 14.73 -4.67 -1.89
C MET A 66 14.17 -5.26 -3.19
N VAL A 67 13.32 -6.27 -3.09
CA VAL A 67 12.55 -6.73 -4.25
C VAL A 67 11.37 -5.80 -4.50
N ASP A 68 11.05 -5.60 -5.77
CA ASP A 68 9.82 -4.95 -6.20
C ASP A 68 9.18 -5.71 -7.36
N GLY A 69 7.92 -5.42 -7.66
CA GLY A 69 7.25 -5.96 -8.84
C GLY A 69 5.84 -6.50 -8.58
N PRO A 70 5.14 -6.92 -9.65
CA PRO A 70 3.77 -7.38 -9.58
C PRO A 70 3.64 -8.64 -8.74
N PHE A 71 2.50 -8.78 -8.06
CA PHE A 71 2.15 -9.93 -7.22
C PHE A 71 3.04 -10.14 -5.97
N LEU A 72 3.92 -9.19 -5.65
CA LEU A 72 4.73 -9.23 -4.43
C LEU A 72 3.86 -9.04 -3.18
N LYS A 73 3.45 -10.15 -2.57
CA LYS A 73 2.70 -10.18 -1.30
C LYS A 73 3.54 -10.88 -0.24
N LEU A 74 4.37 -10.12 0.45
CA LEU A 74 5.21 -10.63 1.53
C LEU A 74 4.66 -10.21 2.91
N PRO A 75 4.73 -11.08 3.92
CA PRO A 75 4.26 -10.75 5.26
C PRO A 75 5.24 -9.82 5.98
N GLY A 76 4.78 -8.61 6.37
CA GLY A 76 5.59 -7.64 7.11
C GLY A 76 6.57 -6.87 6.23
N GLU A 77 6.78 -5.58 6.55
CA GLU A 77 7.44 -4.62 5.66
C GLU A 77 8.90 -4.98 5.37
N MET A 78 9.64 -5.42 6.39
CA MET A 78 11.07 -5.71 6.28
C MET A 78 11.41 -6.91 5.40
N THR A 79 10.44 -7.79 5.11
CA THR A 79 10.68 -8.96 4.26
C THR A 79 11.01 -8.62 2.81
N LYS A 80 10.71 -7.39 2.36
CA LYS A 80 11.14 -6.93 1.02
C LYS A 80 12.64 -6.77 0.91
N VAL A 81 13.36 -6.58 2.01
CA VAL A 81 14.81 -6.41 2.01
C VAL A 81 15.47 -7.73 1.63
N ILE A 82 16.39 -7.66 0.68
CA ILE A 82 17.16 -8.82 0.21
C ILE A 82 18.65 -8.66 0.42
N HIS A 83 19.19 -7.47 0.68
CA HIS A 83 20.63 -7.29 0.92
C HIS A 83 20.89 -6.00 1.69
N PHE A 84 21.83 -6.06 2.62
CA PHE A 84 22.44 -4.89 3.26
C PHE A 84 23.89 -4.78 2.85
N ALA A 85 24.34 -3.57 2.52
CA ALA A 85 25.74 -3.29 2.29
C ALA A 85 26.13 -1.90 2.76
N VAL A 86 27.32 -1.80 3.35
CA VAL A 86 27.99 -0.53 3.65
C VAL A 86 29.35 -0.60 2.95
N PRO A 87 29.54 0.04 1.79
CA PRO A 87 30.85 0.08 1.15
C PRO A 87 31.82 0.93 1.99
N ALA A 88 33.12 0.65 1.84
CA ALA A 88 34.16 1.43 2.51
C ALA A 88 34.05 2.92 2.17
N LYS A 89 33.85 3.22 0.88
CA LYS A 89 33.63 4.54 0.31
C LYS A 89 32.71 4.43 -0.91
N GLU A 90 32.13 5.54 -1.35
CA GLU A 90 31.37 5.60 -2.61
C GLU A 90 32.29 5.87 -3.81
N THR A 91 33.29 5.00 -4.02
CA THR A 91 34.17 4.99 -5.20
C THR A 91 33.77 3.88 -6.16
N ALA A 92 34.17 3.98 -7.43
CA ALA A 92 33.86 2.96 -8.44
C ALA A 92 34.38 1.57 -8.02
N GLU A 93 35.58 1.50 -7.45
CA GLU A 93 36.17 0.25 -6.96
C GLU A 93 35.37 -0.36 -5.80
N SER A 94 35.05 0.45 -4.78
CA SER A 94 34.32 -0.01 -3.60
C SER A 94 32.89 -0.45 -3.94
N LEU A 95 32.19 0.29 -4.82
CA LEU A 95 30.87 -0.12 -5.29
C LEU A 95 30.93 -1.35 -6.19
N ALA A 96 31.92 -1.46 -7.09
CA ALA A 96 32.12 -2.66 -7.88
C ALA A 96 32.40 -3.90 -7.00
N HIS A 97 33.12 -3.72 -5.87
CA HIS A 97 33.31 -4.78 -4.89
C HIS A 97 31.99 -5.18 -4.22
N MET A 98 31.20 -4.21 -3.75
CA MET A 98 29.86 -4.45 -3.20
C MET A 98 28.97 -5.24 -4.18
N TYR A 99 28.92 -4.84 -5.45
CA TYR A 99 28.14 -5.55 -6.47
C TYR A 99 28.67 -6.96 -6.74
N ARG A 100 29.99 -7.16 -6.75
CA ARG A 100 30.60 -8.50 -6.86
C ARG A 100 30.18 -9.40 -5.69
N THR A 101 30.17 -8.87 -4.48
CA THR A 101 29.72 -9.58 -3.28
C THR A 101 28.23 -9.93 -3.36
N PHE A 102 27.38 -8.99 -3.77
CA PHE A 102 25.95 -9.27 -3.99
C PHE A 102 25.73 -10.42 -4.98
N LYS A 103 26.46 -10.43 -6.10
CA LYS A 103 26.41 -11.51 -7.08
C LYS A 103 26.91 -12.85 -6.54
N ALA A 104 27.97 -12.83 -5.73
CA ALA A 104 28.50 -14.03 -5.11
C ALA A 104 27.50 -14.65 -4.13
N PHE A 105 26.73 -13.83 -3.42
CA PHE A 105 25.68 -14.33 -2.52
C PHE A 105 24.42 -14.81 -3.26
N ASN A 106 24.20 -14.34 -4.50
CA ASN A 106 22.94 -14.55 -5.23
C ASN A 106 23.19 -15.05 -6.66
N PRO A 107 23.33 -16.37 -6.88
CA PRO A 107 23.61 -16.94 -8.21
C PRO A 107 22.59 -16.54 -9.31
N GLU A 108 21.35 -16.28 -8.92
CA GLU A 108 20.24 -15.87 -9.79
C GLU A 108 20.31 -14.40 -10.23
N TRP A 109 21.37 -13.66 -9.88
CA TRP A 109 21.52 -12.23 -10.20
C TRP A 109 21.33 -11.88 -11.69
N ARG A 110 21.57 -12.85 -12.59
CA ARG A 110 21.38 -12.68 -14.04
C ARG A 110 19.91 -12.52 -14.45
N LYS A 111 18.96 -12.88 -13.59
CA LYS A 111 17.52 -12.71 -13.82
C LYS A 111 17.04 -11.29 -13.56
N ILE A 112 17.86 -10.42 -12.94
CA ILE A 112 17.51 -9.03 -12.71
C ILE A 112 17.34 -8.33 -14.05
N LYS A 113 16.14 -7.77 -14.27
CA LYS A 113 15.78 -7.00 -15.47
C LYS A 113 15.85 -5.50 -15.22
N THR A 114 15.57 -5.06 -14.00
CA THR A 114 15.48 -3.63 -13.70
C THR A 114 16.00 -3.30 -12.30
N PHE A 115 16.78 -2.22 -12.20
CA PHE A 115 17.11 -1.55 -10.95
C PHE A 115 16.31 -0.25 -10.81
N LEU A 116 15.68 -0.07 -9.66
CA LEU A 116 15.02 1.18 -9.27
C LEU A 116 15.91 1.95 -8.29
N VAL A 117 16.33 3.16 -8.65
CA VAL A 117 17.29 3.96 -7.88
C VAL A 117 16.79 5.37 -7.57
N ASP A 118 17.47 6.05 -6.64
CA ASP A 118 17.19 7.45 -6.30
C ASP A 118 17.74 8.43 -7.36
N PRO A 119 17.17 9.65 -7.48
CA PRO A 119 17.64 10.65 -8.45
C PRO A 119 19.11 11.07 -8.33
N HIS A 120 19.70 10.94 -7.13
CA HIS A 120 21.08 11.31 -6.85
C HIS A 120 21.96 10.06 -6.74
N PHE A 121 21.62 8.99 -7.45
CA PHE A 121 22.36 7.73 -7.40
C PHE A 121 23.81 7.93 -7.84
N ARG A 122 24.76 7.62 -6.94
CA ARG A 122 26.19 7.79 -7.21
C ARG A 122 26.68 6.69 -8.14
N LEU A 123 27.51 7.05 -9.10
CA LEU A 123 28.23 6.11 -9.97
C LEU A 123 27.30 5.11 -10.68
N LEU A 124 26.22 5.61 -11.27
CA LEU A 124 25.26 4.82 -12.05
C LEU A 124 25.95 3.94 -13.11
N GLN A 125 26.99 4.48 -13.77
CA GLN A 125 27.80 3.73 -14.72
C GLN A 125 28.40 2.44 -14.12
N THR A 126 28.88 2.49 -12.88
CA THR A 126 29.43 1.30 -12.19
C THR A 126 28.35 0.23 -11.95
N LEU A 127 27.11 0.65 -11.67
CA LEU A 127 25.97 -0.28 -11.57
C LEU A 127 25.65 -0.90 -12.94
N SER A 128 25.58 -0.08 -13.99
CA SER A 128 25.31 -0.56 -15.36
C SER A 128 26.39 -1.50 -15.89
N GLU A 129 27.67 -1.22 -15.63
CA GLU A 129 28.78 -2.11 -15.97
C GLU A 129 28.74 -3.42 -15.17
N ALA A 130 28.34 -3.35 -13.90
CA ALA A 130 28.16 -4.54 -13.09
C ALA A 130 26.97 -5.37 -13.59
N PHE A 131 25.86 -4.78 -14.03
CA PHE A 131 24.65 -5.50 -14.46
C PHE A 131 24.23 -5.08 -15.88
N PRO A 132 24.98 -5.47 -16.91
CA PRO A 132 24.79 -4.96 -18.27
C PRO A 132 23.45 -5.38 -18.91
N SER A 133 22.83 -6.46 -18.41
CA SER A 133 21.54 -6.95 -18.88
C SER A 133 20.34 -6.30 -18.20
N ALA A 134 20.56 -5.51 -17.14
CA ALA A 134 19.50 -4.86 -16.38
C ALA A 134 19.40 -3.38 -16.74
N GLU A 135 18.18 -2.88 -16.91
CA GLU A 135 17.91 -1.45 -17.06
C GLU A 135 17.98 -0.75 -15.71
N VAL A 136 18.53 0.47 -15.66
CA VAL A 136 18.52 1.30 -14.45
C VAL A 136 17.52 2.44 -14.64
N GLN A 137 16.52 2.52 -13.77
CA GLN A 137 15.45 3.51 -13.82
C GLN A 137 15.27 4.22 -12.49
N LEU A 138 14.70 5.43 -12.53
CA LEU A 138 14.32 6.14 -11.31
C LEU A 138 13.11 5.47 -10.67
N SER A 139 13.17 5.35 -9.35
CA SER A 139 12.05 4.88 -8.56
C SER A 139 10.99 5.98 -8.40
N VAL A 140 9.72 5.62 -8.64
CA VAL A 140 8.57 6.50 -8.33
C VAL A 140 8.58 6.91 -6.85
N PHE A 141 8.94 6.02 -5.93
CA PHE A 141 9.02 6.36 -4.51
C PHE A 141 10.02 7.50 -4.26
N HIS A 142 11.24 7.40 -4.82
CA HIS A 142 12.28 8.41 -4.59
C HIS A 142 11.99 9.73 -5.32
N VAL A 143 11.44 9.67 -6.53
CA VAL A 143 10.96 10.86 -7.27
C VAL A 143 9.94 11.63 -6.42
N CYS A 144 8.98 10.93 -5.86
CA CYS A 144 7.93 11.54 -5.07
C CYS A 144 8.41 12.02 -3.71
N LYS A 145 9.36 11.32 -3.10
CA LYS A 145 10.02 11.78 -1.87
C LYS A 145 10.80 13.07 -2.11
N HIS A 146 11.50 13.18 -3.24
CA HIS A 146 12.19 14.40 -3.65
C HIS A 146 11.22 15.56 -3.83
N LEU A 147 10.13 15.36 -4.57
CA LEU A 147 9.09 16.37 -4.76
C LEU A 147 8.48 16.81 -3.42
N GLN A 148 8.12 15.85 -2.57
CA GLN A 148 7.60 16.12 -1.22
C GLN A 148 8.58 16.97 -0.41
N GLN A 149 9.86 16.60 -0.34
CA GLN A 149 10.88 17.33 0.40
C GLN A 149 11.05 18.76 -0.13
N LYS A 150 11.05 18.94 -1.46
CA LYS A 150 11.16 20.26 -2.07
C LYS A 150 9.95 21.14 -1.77
N ILE A 151 8.74 20.59 -1.79
CA ILE A 151 7.52 21.31 -1.41
C ILE A 151 7.59 21.80 0.04
N HIS A 152 8.04 20.95 0.99
CA HIS A 152 8.20 21.37 2.39
C HIS A 152 9.27 22.48 2.55
N GLN A 153 10.36 22.42 1.76
CA GLN A 153 11.43 23.43 1.78
C GLN A 153 10.99 24.80 1.22
N MET A 154 9.87 24.86 0.50
CA MET A 154 9.37 26.11 -0.10
C MET A 154 8.64 27.02 0.89
N SER A 155 8.38 26.56 2.11
CA SER A 155 7.69 27.34 3.15
C SER A 155 6.38 27.96 2.64
N LEU A 156 5.56 27.14 1.98
CA LEU A 156 4.24 27.53 1.49
C LEU A 156 3.28 27.76 2.66
N GLU A 157 2.15 28.42 2.37
CA GLU A 157 1.05 28.47 3.33
C GLU A 157 0.53 27.05 3.62
N CYS A 158 0.25 26.74 4.90
CA CYS A 158 -0.12 25.41 5.38
C CYS A 158 -1.26 24.74 4.56
N ILE A 159 -2.25 25.52 4.12
CA ILE A 159 -3.37 25.02 3.32
C ILE A 159 -2.87 24.63 1.90
N SER A 160 -2.15 25.52 1.23
CA SER A 160 -1.59 25.29 -0.11
C SER A 160 -0.62 24.10 -0.13
N GLU A 161 0.26 24.00 0.87
CA GLU A 161 1.17 22.87 1.03
C GLU A 161 0.40 21.55 1.14
N ARG A 162 -0.61 21.49 2.03
CA ARG A 162 -1.45 20.31 2.21
C ARG A 162 -2.19 19.91 0.95
N LEU A 163 -2.75 20.87 0.22
CA LEU A 163 -3.46 20.61 -1.03
C LEU A 163 -2.54 20.04 -2.11
N ILE A 164 -1.35 20.62 -2.28
CA ILE A 164 -0.36 20.14 -3.26
C ILE A 164 0.14 18.73 -2.89
N LEU A 165 0.43 18.48 -1.62
CA LEU A 165 0.85 17.16 -1.16
C LEU A 165 -0.25 16.10 -1.34
N ASN A 166 -1.51 16.45 -1.10
CA ASN A 166 -2.65 15.57 -1.36
C ASN A 166 -2.86 15.33 -2.86
N ALA A 167 -2.71 16.36 -3.70
CA ALA A 167 -2.78 16.23 -5.15
C ALA A 167 -1.66 15.32 -5.69
N LEU A 168 -0.43 15.48 -5.16
CA LEU A 168 0.69 14.60 -5.47
C LEU A 168 0.36 13.16 -5.07
N ARG A 169 -0.13 12.94 -3.84
CA ARG A 169 -0.56 11.60 -3.38
C ARG A 169 -1.58 10.95 -4.31
N ASN A 170 -2.61 11.71 -4.68
CA ASN A 170 -3.66 11.19 -5.53
C ASN A 170 -3.16 10.91 -6.95
N THR A 171 -2.30 11.77 -7.49
CA THR A 171 -1.65 11.56 -8.79
C THR A 171 -0.80 10.30 -8.81
N MET A 172 -0.04 10.02 -7.74
CA MET A 172 0.79 8.82 -7.64
C MET A 172 -0.03 7.52 -7.59
N CYS A 173 -1.14 7.54 -6.86
CA CYS A 173 -2.02 6.38 -6.73
C CYS A 173 -2.95 6.19 -7.95
N ALA A 174 -3.06 7.20 -8.81
CA ALA A 174 -3.75 7.17 -10.09
C ALA A 174 -2.86 7.76 -11.20
N ALA A 175 -1.70 7.14 -11.45
CA ALA A 175 -0.63 7.67 -12.32
C ALA A 175 -0.91 7.55 -13.84
N THR A 176 -2.08 8.03 -14.27
CA THR A 176 -2.41 8.18 -15.69
C THR A 176 -1.58 9.32 -16.28
N GLU A 177 -1.35 9.28 -17.61
CA GLU A 177 -0.64 10.35 -18.29
C GLU A 177 -1.29 11.73 -18.08
N SER A 178 -2.62 11.79 -18.12
CA SER A 178 -3.39 13.02 -17.86
C SER A 178 -3.16 13.55 -16.44
N ASN A 179 -3.21 12.68 -15.42
CA ASN A 179 -3.03 13.10 -14.02
C ASN A 179 -1.59 13.60 -13.78
N LEU A 180 -0.60 12.92 -14.37
CA LEU A 180 0.80 13.32 -14.27
C LEU A 180 1.07 14.66 -14.98
N ARG A 181 0.48 14.88 -16.16
CA ARG A 181 0.53 16.18 -16.87
C ARG A 181 -0.15 17.28 -16.05
N MET A 182 -1.31 17.02 -15.47
CA MET A 182 -2.01 17.97 -14.61
C MET A 182 -1.16 18.33 -13.38
N MET A 183 -0.55 17.34 -12.72
CA MET A 183 0.34 17.58 -11.59
C MET A 183 1.59 18.36 -12.00
N HIS A 184 2.15 18.08 -13.18
CA HIS A 184 3.25 18.87 -13.75
C HIS A 184 2.85 20.33 -13.91
N THR A 185 1.67 20.61 -14.45
CA THR A 185 1.14 21.97 -14.61
C THR A 185 0.92 22.64 -13.25
N ILE A 186 0.27 21.96 -12.29
CA ILE A 186 0.08 22.47 -10.93
C ILE A 186 1.43 22.85 -10.31
N LEU A 187 2.42 21.97 -10.33
CA LEU A 187 3.73 22.31 -9.76
C LEU A 187 4.42 23.43 -10.52
N SER A 188 4.23 23.54 -11.85
CA SER A 188 4.86 24.58 -12.65
C SER A 188 4.25 25.96 -12.42
N ASP A 189 2.94 26.03 -12.19
CA ASP A 189 2.21 27.28 -12.00
C ASP A 189 2.32 27.79 -10.56
N PHE A 190 2.39 26.89 -9.58
CA PHE A 190 2.47 27.23 -8.16
C PHE A 190 3.88 27.59 -7.69
N VAL A 191 4.91 27.11 -8.40
CA VAL A 191 6.30 27.30 -8.00
C VAL A 191 6.92 28.49 -8.71
N LYS A 192 7.62 29.34 -7.95
CA LYS A 192 8.34 30.46 -8.53
C LYS A 192 9.38 29.97 -9.56
N PRO A 193 9.56 30.66 -10.70
CA PRO A 193 10.42 30.19 -11.79
C PRO A 193 11.87 29.86 -11.41
N ASP A 194 12.40 30.52 -10.39
CA ASP A 194 13.75 30.33 -9.82
C ASP A 194 13.91 29.02 -9.04
N LEU A 195 12.82 28.48 -8.48
CA LEU A 195 12.82 27.23 -7.72
C LEU A 195 12.37 26.02 -8.56
N LEU A 196 11.75 26.26 -9.72
CA LEU A 196 11.21 25.22 -10.61
C LEU A 196 12.26 24.19 -11.06
N PRO A 197 13.51 24.57 -11.45
CA PRO A 197 14.51 23.59 -11.87
C PRO A 197 14.87 22.58 -10.78
N GLN A 198 14.74 22.96 -9.49
CA GLN A 198 15.08 22.10 -8.36
C GLN A 198 14.02 21.03 -8.07
N LEU A 199 12.78 21.22 -8.56
CA LEU A 199 11.72 20.22 -8.41
C LEU A 199 11.87 19.08 -9.41
N HIS A 200 12.54 19.32 -10.56
CA HIS A 200 12.61 18.37 -11.66
C HIS A 200 11.21 17.86 -12.09
N THR A 201 10.25 18.78 -12.27
CA THR A 201 8.86 18.46 -12.65
C THR A 201 8.75 17.58 -13.89
N HIS A 202 9.71 17.68 -14.83
CA HIS A 202 9.80 16.83 -16.02
C HIS A 202 9.83 15.32 -15.71
N TRP A 203 10.22 14.88 -14.51
CA TRP A 203 10.11 13.47 -14.09
C TRP A 203 8.66 12.96 -14.07
N LEU A 204 7.68 13.85 -13.86
CA LEU A 204 6.26 13.50 -13.95
C LEU A 204 5.87 13.15 -15.40
N LEU A 205 6.54 13.72 -16.39
CA LEU A 205 6.28 13.48 -17.81
C LEU A 205 7.07 12.29 -18.39
N ASN A 206 7.96 11.67 -17.60
CA ASN A 206 8.77 10.56 -18.07
C ASN A 206 8.04 9.23 -17.92
N ASP A 207 7.43 8.77 -19.02
CA ASP A 207 6.60 7.57 -19.03
C ASP A 207 7.30 6.30 -18.51
N LYS A 208 8.61 6.16 -18.76
CA LYS A 208 9.38 5.00 -18.31
C LYS A 208 9.37 4.84 -16.78
N ILE A 209 9.44 5.95 -16.05
CA ILE A 209 9.40 5.95 -14.58
C ILE A 209 8.05 5.42 -14.10
N TRP A 210 6.97 5.86 -14.74
CA TRP A 210 5.60 5.58 -14.28
C TRP A 210 5.05 4.26 -14.80
N ALA A 211 5.52 3.76 -15.96
CA ALA A 211 5.09 2.49 -16.53
C ALA A 211 5.26 1.32 -15.55
N MET A 212 6.39 1.29 -14.82
CA MET A 212 6.68 0.26 -13.81
C MET A 212 5.86 0.40 -12.52
N HIS A 213 5.09 1.47 -12.37
CA HIS A 213 4.24 1.71 -11.20
C HIS A 213 2.75 1.53 -11.48
N ARG A 214 2.31 1.78 -12.72
CA ARG A 214 0.89 1.78 -13.14
C ARG A 214 0.15 0.46 -12.97
N TRP A 215 0.85 -0.67 -12.82
CA TRP A 215 0.19 -1.96 -12.60
C TRP A 215 -0.45 -2.07 -11.20
N ARG A 216 -0.05 -1.22 -10.25
CA ARG A 216 -0.65 -1.19 -8.91
C ARG A 216 -2.01 -0.51 -8.94
N ASN A 217 -2.99 -1.12 -8.29
CA ASN A 217 -4.22 -0.40 -7.98
C ASN A 217 -4.00 0.60 -6.83
N TRP A 218 -5.02 1.42 -6.54
CA TRP A 218 -4.94 2.47 -5.52
C TRP A 218 -4.49 1.96 -4.14
N MET A 219 -5.03 0.82 -3.68
CA MET A 219 -4.72 0.24 -2.37
C MET A 219 -3.29 -0.30 -2.33
N GLU A 220 -2.86 -0.99 -3.38
CA GLU A 220 -1.50 -1.52 -3.51
C GLU A 220 -0.47 -0.39 -3.61
N CYS A 221 -0.80 0.70 -4.29
CA CYS A 221 0.03 1.90 -4.34
C CYS A 221 0.20 2.51 -2.94
N ASN A 222 -0.91 2.74 -2.23
CA ASN A 222 -0.85 3.31 -0.89
C ASN A 222 -0.02 2.43 0.06
N GLN A 223 -0.20 1.11 0.01
CA GLN A 223 0.60 0.18 0.80
C GLN A 223 2.08 0.18 0.40
N TYR A 224 2.39 0.21 -0.90
CA TYR A 224 3.76 0.28 -1.42
C TYR A 224 4.51 1.49 -0.85
N PHE A 225 3.92 2.68 -0.92
CA PHE A 225 4.54 3.89 -0.37
C PHE A 225 4.67 3.83 1.15
N LYS A 226 3.65 3.32 1.85
CA LYS A 226 3.68 3.17 3.31
C LYS A 226 4.80 2.23 3.76
N ASP A 227 4.93 1.07 3.13
CA ASP A 227 5.95 0.07 3.46
C ASP A 227 7.35 0.66 3.27
N LEU A 228 7.60 1.27 2.11
CA LEU A 228 8.89 1.88 1.83
C LEU A 228 9.20 3.04 2.79
N GLU A 229 8.20 3.84 3.15
CA GLU A 229 8.40 4.91 4.16
C GLU A 229 8.78 4.34 5.53
N ILE A 230 8.10 3.27 5.98
CA ILE A 230 8.41 2.59 7.25
C ILE A 230 9.84 2.06 7.23
N ILE A 231 10.21 1.31 6.18
CA ILE A 231 11.54 0.72 6.01
C ILE A 231 12.59 1.84 5.98
N THR A 232 12.48 2.78 5.03
CA THR A 232 13.50 3.81 4.83
C THR A 232 13.68 4.74 6.02
N ARG A 233 12.58 5.08 6.73
CA ARG A 233 12.65 5.86 7.97
C ARG A 233 13.28 5.07 9.10
N GLY A 234 12.93 3.80 9.28
CA GLY A 234 13.53 2.93 10.29
C GLY A 234 15.04 2.74 10.06
N LEU A 235 15.44 2.50 8.81
CA LEU A 235 16.84 2.40 8.42
C LEU A 235 17.62 3.69 8.71
N SER A 236 17.05 4.84 8.34
CA SER A 236 17.67 6.14 8.59
C SER A 236 17.73 6.45 10.08
N GLN A 237 16.71 6.12 10.85
CA GLN A 237 16.72 6.33 12.30
C GLN A 237 17.86 5.57 12.97
N VAL A 238 18.10 4.31 12.58
CA VAL A 238 19.19 3.50 13.13
C VAL A 238 20.55 3.99 12.63
N PHE A 239 20.69 4.18 11.32
CA PHE A 239 21.98 4.47 10.68
C PHE A 239 22.45 5.92 10.91
N CYS A 240 21.53 6.85 11.17
CA CYS A 240 21.85 8.26 11.42
C CYS A 240 22.06 8.62 12.91
N THR A 241 22.00 7.65 13.82
CA THR A 241 22.20 7.87 15.27
C THR A 241 23.62 8.32 15.66
N GLY A 242 24.59 8.25 14.74
CA GLY A 242 25.99 8.59 15.02
C GLY A 242 26.75 7.52 15.80
N LEU A 243 26.16 6.34 15.98
CA LEU A 243 26.81 5.17 16.59
C LEU A 243 27.87 4.56 15.65
N SER A 244 28.71 3.67 16.18
CA SER A 244 29.68 2.95 15.34
C SER A 244 28.97 2.06 14.32
N LEU A 245 29.68 1.73 13.23
CA LEU A 245 29.12 0.92 12.16
C LEU A 245 28.63 -0.44 12.68
N GLU A 246 29.40 -1.04 13.59
CA GLU A 246 29.09 -2.29 14.27
C GLU A 246 27.73 -2.26 14.98
N THR A 247 27.51 -1.23 15.82
CA THR A 247 26.24 -1.08 16.56
C THR A 247 25.07 -0.82 15.62
N CYS A 248 25.27 0.00 14.59
CA CYS A 248 24.25 0.27 13.57
C CYS A 248 23.82 -1.03 12.87
N ILE A 249 24.77 -1.86 12.42
CA ILE A 249 24.44 -3.08 11.67
C ILE A 249 23.72 -4.10 12.56
N THR A 250 24.18 -4.34 13.78
CA THR A 250 23.47 -5.24 14.71
C THR A 250 22.03 -4.77 14.94
N SER A 251 21.82 -3.45 15.12
CA SER A 251 20.49 -2.86 15.32
C SER A 251 19.59 -2.96 14.08
N LEU A 252 20.16 -2.86 12.86
CA LEU A 252 19.42 -2.98 11.60
C LEU A 252 18.87 -4.40 11.38
N VAL A 253 19.53 -5.40 11.96
CA VAL A 253 19.24 -6.82 11.74
C VAL A 253 18.30 -7.38 12.83
N PHE A 254 18.21 -6.74 13.99
CA PHE A 254 17.31 -7.11 15.09
C PHE A 254 15.82 -7.27 14.71
N PRO A 255 15.21 -6.43 13.84
CA PRO A 255 13.81 -6.60 13.42
C PRO A 255 13.53 -7.94 12.72
N PHE A 256 14.53 -8.55 12.10
CA PHE A 256 14.41 -9.86 11.45
C PHE A 256 14.49 -11.02 12.47
N GLN A 257 15.01 -10.77 13.68
CA GLN A 257 15.34 -11.80 14.67
C GLN A 257 14.05 -12.37 15.27
N ASN A 258 13.07 -11.50 15.49
CA ASN A 258 11.72 -11.86 15.94
C ASN A 258 10.90 -12.64 14.89
N GLN A 259 11.29 -12.59 13.62
CA GLN A 259 10.65 -13.39 12.56
C GLN A 259 11.29 -14.79 12.42
N SER A 260 12.56 -14.93 12.80
CA SER A 260 13.36 -16.16 12.64
C SER A 260 13.15 -17.14 13.80
N ALA A 261 12.95 -16.63 15.03
CA ALA A 261 12.74 -17.47 16.23
C ALA A 261 11.43 -18.28 16.20
N GLN A 262 10.54 -18.05 15.23
CA GLN A 262 9.31 -18.84 15.06
C GLN A 262 9.44 -19.98 14.03
N HIS A 263 10.55 -20.11 13.28
CA HIS A 263 10.62 -21.12 12.22
C HIS A 263 12.03 -21.68 11.94
N SER A 264 12.29 -22.95 12.33
CA SER A 264 13.06 -23.96 11.56
C SER A 264 13.00 -25.36 12.23
N PRO A 265 13.07 -26.51 11.50
CA PRO A 265 13.26 -26.68 10.07
C PRO A 265 12.18 -27.59 9.40
N SER A 266 11.38 -27.01 8.51
CA SER A 266 10.82 -27.66 7.29
C SER A 266 9.84 -26.67 6.66
N VAL A 267 10.34 -25.60 6.02
CA VAL A 267 9.45 -24.72 5.25
C VAL A 267 9.29 -25.33 3.87
N SER A 268 8.32 -26.23 3.74
CA SER A 268 7.57 -26.34 2.51
C SER A 268 6.81 -25.03 2.34
N LEU A 269 7.09 -24.30 1.26
CA LEU A 269 6.31 -23.15 0.81
C LEU A 269 4.90 -23.63 0.41
N ASN A 270 4.04 -23.86 1.38
CA ASN A 270 2.62 -24.09 1.17
C ASN A 270 1.88 -22.75 1.33
N LEU A 271 1.59 -22.12 0.19
CA LEU A 271 0.65 -21.02 0.08
C LEU A 271 -0.78 -21.55 0.32
N THR A 272 -1.26 -21.52 1.56
CA THR A 272 -2.70 -21.70 1.84
C THR A 272 -3.17 -20.88 3.05
N ALA A 273 -4.10 -19.97 2.76
CA ALA A 273 -5.15 -19.36 3.59
C ALA A 273 -4.90 -19.14 5.10
N ALA A 274 -4.75 -17.87 5.47
CA ALA A 274 -4.76 -17.40 6.85
C ALA A 274 -6.16 -17.57 7.49
N HIS A 275 -6.22 -18.31 8.59
CA HIS A 275 -7.17 -18.08 9.69
C HIS A 275 -6.33 -17.75 10.93
N GLN A 276 -6.46 -16.53 11.46
CA GLN A 276 -5.82 -16.11 12.71
C GLN A 276 -6.90 -16.01 13.80
N ILE A 277 -6.73 -16.82 14.84
CA ILE A 277 -7.29 -16.61 16.18
C ILE A 277 -6.11 -16.12 17.03
N TRP A 278 -6.26 -15.03 17.78
CA TRP A 278 -5.29 -14.56 18.78
C TRP A 278 -5.95 -14.60 20.17
N PRO A 279 -5.27 -15.12 21.21
CA PRO A 279 -5.77 -15.14 22.59
C PRO A 279 -5.53 -13.86 23.39
N ASP A 280 -6.49 -13.59 24.27
CA ASP A 280 -6.62 -12.49 25.24
C ASP A 280 -5.47 -12.24 26.21
N SER A 281 -5.38 -10.98 26.69
CA SER A 281 -5.09 -10.65 28.10
C SER A 281 -5.63 -9.26 28.50
N LYS A 282 -6.89 -9.25 28.97
CA LYS A 282 -7.44 -8.56 30.15
C LYS A 282 -7.20 -7.05 30.36
N SER A 283 -8.22 -6.27 29.99
CA SER A 283 -8.86 -5.32 30.92
C SER A 283 -10.26 -5.88 31.24
N GLY A 284 -10.31 -6.71 32.27
CA GLY A 284 -11.44 -7.57 32.63
C GLY A 284 -12.57 -6.81 33.30
N GLN A 285 -13.60 -6.48 32.53
CA GLN A 285 -15.04 -6.56 32.85
C GLN A 285 -15.85 -5.85 31.75
N ASP A 286 -15.29 -4.81 31.09
CA ASP A 286 -15.94 -4.11 29.97
C ASP A 286 -15.63 -4.71 28.58
N VAL A 287 -14.47 -5.35 28.41
CA VAL A 287 -14.04 -5.94 27.12
C VAL A 287 -14.80 -7.22 26.78
N GLU A 288 -15.10 -8.03 27.79
CA GLU A 288 -15.79 -9.32 27.63
C GLU A 288 -17.25 -9.12 27.17
N CYS A 289 -17.91 -8.05 27.63
CA CYS A 289 -19.28 -7.70 27.25
C CYS A 289 -19.40 -7.09 25.84
N ASN A 290 -18.36 -6.38 25.37
CA ASN A 290 -18.34 -5.81 24.02
C ASN A 290 -18.05 -6.89 22.96
N GLN A 291 -17.12 -7.82 23.23
CA GLN A 291 -16.79 -8.89 22.28
C GLN A 291 -18.00 -9.81 22.00
N GLU A 292 -18.76 -10.15 23.04
CA GLU A 292 -19.97 -10.97 22.91
C GLU A 292 -21.06 -10.26 22.06
N THR A 293 -21.22 -8.96 22.25
CA THR A 293 -22.16 -8.13 21.47
C THR A 293 -21.75 -8.08 20.00
N GLU A 294 -20.46 -7.89 19.72
CA GLU A 294 -19.92 -7.86 18.36
C GLU A 294 -20.07 -9.20 17.63
N ASP A 295 -19.85 -10.31 18.33
CA ASP A 295 -20.01 -11.65 17.79
C ASP A 295 -21.48 -11.90 17.42
N ARG A 296 -22.42 -11.48 18.27
CA ARG A 296 -23.87 -11.54 18.00
C ARG A 296 -24.29 -10.71 16.79
N ILE A 297 -23.71 -9.51 16.60
CA ILE A 297 -23.96 -8.69 15.41
C ILE A 297 -23.44 -9.40 14.15
N ARG A 298 -22.20 -9.92 14.19
CA ARG A 298 -21.62 -10.65 13.04
C ARG A 298 -22.44 -11.88 12.67
N GLN A 299 -22.95 -12.61 13.66
CA GLN A 299 -23.81 -13.77 13.44
C GLN A 299 -25.15 -13.35 12.80
N SER A 300 -25.81 -12.32 13.33
CA SER A 300 -27.08 -11.81 12.76
C SER A 300 -26.95 -11.35 11.30
N LEU A 301 -25.81 -10.74 10.93
CA LEU A 301 -25.52 -10.37 9.54
C LEU A 301 -25.40 -11.59 8.62
N ARG A 302 -24.82 -12.70 9.09
CA ARG A 302 -24.69 -13.92 8.29
C ARG A 302 -26.00 -14.68 8.19
N ASP A 303 -26.82 -14.65 9.22
CA ASP A 303 -28.08 -15.40 9.26
C ASP A 303 -29.17 -14.71 8.43
N ILE A 304 -29.23 -13.38 8.50
CA ILE A 304 -30.29 -12.60 7.86
C ILE A 304 -29.92 -12.21 6.43
N CYS A 305 -28.69 -11.76 6.17
CA CYS A 305 -28.33 -11.23 4.85
C CYS A 305 -27.94 -12.33 3.85
N THR A 306 -28.23 -12.13 2.57
CA THR A 306 -27.61 -12.90 1.48
C THR A 306 -26.08 -12.80 1.55
N GLU A 307 -25.35 -13.81 1.06
CA GLU A 307 -23.89 -13.88 1.20
C GLU A 307 -23.16 -12.60 0.70
N PRO A 308 -23.54 -11.98 -0.45
CA PRO A 308 -22.93 -10.73 -0.90
C PRO A 308 -23.24 -9.55 0.03
N ALA A 309 -24.47 -9.45 0.54
CA ALA A 309 -24.89 -8.38 1.44
C ALA A 309 -24.22 -8.51 2.82
N ALA A 310 -24.12 -9.73 3.35
CA ALA A 310 -23.41 -10.03 4.59
C ALA A 310 -21.95 -9.58 4.50
N ARG A 311 -21.27 -9.90 3.39
CA ARG A 311 -19.86 -9.50 3.17
C ARG A 311 -19.67 -7.99 3.15
N LEU A 312 -20.55 -7.24 2.49
CA LEU A 312 -20.49 -5.78 2.48
C LEU A 312 -20.69 -5.18 3.89
N CYS A 313 -21.67 -5.68 4.64
CA CYS A 313 -21.95 -5.21 5.99
C CYS A 313 -20.82 -5.56 6.98
N LEU A 314 -20.21 -6.74 6.83
CA LEU A 314 -19.08 -7.16 7.67
C LEU A 314 -17.84 -6.28 7.45
N ASN A 315 -17.59 -5.86 6.20
CA ASN A 315 -16.52 -4.90 5.90
C ASN A 315 -16.78 -3.54 6.56
N GLU A 316 -18.03 -3.05 6.48
CA GLU A 316 -18.44 -1.81 7.15
C GLU A 316 -18.32 -1.91 8.68
N PHE A 317 -18.65 -3.07 9.27
CA PHE A 317 -18.54 -3.29 10.71
C PHE A 317 -17.07 -3.27 11.18
N ALA A 318 -16.18 -3.94 10.43
CA ALA A 318 -14.77 -3.97 10.76
C ALA A 318 -14.13 -2.57 10.79
N VAL A 319 -14.61 -1.64 9.96
CA VAL A 319 -14.19 -0.23 9.99
C VAL A 319 -14.68 0.47 11.25
N ALA A 320 -15.95 0.26 11.63
CA ALA A 320 -16.51 0.82 12.86
C ALA A 320 -15.72 0.36 14.10
N GLN A 321 -15.39 -0.93 14.20
CA GLN A 321 -14.66 -1.51 15.34
C GLN A 321 -13.24 -0.96 15.53
N LYS A 322 -12.56 -0.62 14.43
CA LYS A 322 -11.16 -0.14 14.45
C LYS A 322 -11.04 1.39 14.57
N SER A 323 -12.17 2.09 14.65
CA SER A 323 -12.22 3.56 14.64
C SER A 323 -12.66 4.11 15.99
N VAL A 324 -12.17 5.31 16.34
CA VAL A 324 -12.73 6.07 17.47
C VAL A 324 -14.14 6.52 17.10
N GLN A 325 -15.10 6.26 17.99
CA GLN A 325 -16.51 6.57 17.79
C GLN A 325 -16.94 7.66 18.78
N LEU A 326 -17.45 8.78 18.26
CA LEU A 326 -18.08 9.82 19.07
C LEU A 326 -19.58 9.85 18.76
N MET A 327 -20.41 9.72 19.79
CA MET A 327 -21.87 9.67 19.66
C MET A 327 -22.54 10.76 20.50
N GLY A 328 -23.42 11.54 19.88
CA GLY A 328 -24.29 12.51 20.54
C GLY A 328 -25.76 12.24 20.21
N THR A 329 -26.61 12.13 21.23
CA THR A 329 -28.04 11.80 21.09
C THR A 329 -28.92 13.05 21.20
N ASN A 330 -29.75 13.32 20.20
CA ASN A 330 -30.79 14.36 20.23
C ASN A 330 -32.15 13.75 19.87
N GLU A 331 -33.06 13.63 20.84
CA GLU A 331 -34.51 13.24 20.85
C GLU A 331 -35.04 12.15 19.88
N ASP A 332 -34.53 11.99 18.64
CA ASP A 332 -34.78 10.86 17.73
C ASP A 332 -33.62 10.59 16.72
N ILE A 333 -32.51 11.34 16.79
CA ILE A 333 -31.36 11.26 15.88
C ILE A 333 -30.07 11.06 16.69
N VAL A 334 -29.29 10.06 16.30
CA VAL A 334 -27.92 9.85 16.78
C VAL A 334 -26.97 10.50 15.77
N ASN A 335 -26.24 11.52 16.21
CA ASN A 335 -25.09 12.04 15.47
C ASN A 335 -23.91 11.15 15.81
N ILE A 336 -23.40 10.43 14.83
CA ILE A 336 -22.26 9.54 15.00
C ILE A 336 -21.13 9.98 14.09
N GLN A 337 -19.95 10.14 14.69
CA GLN A 337 -18.72 10.44 13.99
C GLN A 337 -17.81 9.21 14.04
N ILE A 338 -17.48 8.68 12.87
CA ILE A 338 -16.51 7.60 12.67
C ILE A 338 -15.46 8.16 11.71
N LEU A 339 -14.21 8.31 12.19
CA LEU A 339 -13.15 9.04 11.48
C LEU A 339 -13.49 10.56 11.36
N GLU A 340 -13.32 11.15 10.17
CA GLU A 340 -13.54 12.60 9.92
C GLU A 340 -15.01 12.93 9.58
N ASP A 341 -15.84 11.92 9.31
CA ASP A 341 -17.21 12.09 8.81
C ASP A 341 -18.25 11.96 9.92
N THR A 342 -19.14 12.96 10.02
CA THR A 342 -20.28 12.95 10.94
C THR A 342 -21.56 12.66 10.18
N HIS A 343 -22.29 11.62 10.60
CA HIS A 343 -23.54 11.21 9.97
C HIS A 343 -24.68 11.10 10.98
N LYS A 344 -25.89 11.41 10.51
CA LYS A 344 -27.13 11.26 11.27
C LYS A 344 -27.72 9.89 11.04
N VAL A 345 -27.97 9.15 12.12
CA VAL A 345 -28.68 7.87 12.14
C VAL A 345 -30.00 8.06 12.88
N GLN A 346 -31.10 7.59 12.29
CA GLN A 346 -32.40 7.64 12.96
C GLN A 346 -32.45 6.59 14.07
N GLN A 347 -32.67 7.02 15.31
CA GLN A 347 -32.61 6.15 16.49
C GLN A 347 -33.75 5.11 16.50
N ARG A 348 -34.93 5.51 15.99
CA ARG A 348 -36.09 4.63 15.89
C ARG A 348 -35.98 3.69 14.69
N GLY A 349 -35.73 2.41 14.97
CA GLY A 349 -35.71 1.33 13.98
C GLY A 349 -34.47 1.28 13.08
N LEU A 350 -33.52 2.22 13.22
CA LEU A 350 -32.23 2.24 12.52
C LEU A 350 -32.37 2.08 10.99
N LYS A 351 -33.45 2.63 10.43
CA LYS A 351 -33.86 2.47 9.02
C LYS A 351 -33.24 3.50 8.08
N SER A 352 -32.55 4.51 8.61
CA SER A 352 -31.95 5.53 7.78
C SER A 352 -30.63 6.03 8.36
N CYS A 353 -29.71 6.34 7.46
CA CYS A 353 -28.45 7.01 7.75
C CYS A 353 -28.13 7.91 6.57
N THR A 354 -27.61 9.11 6.86
CA THR A 354 -27.21 10.09 5.83
C THR A 354 -25.96 9.69 5.02
N CYS A 355 -25.27 8.61 5.37
CA CYS A 355 -24.07 8.20 4.64
C CYS A 355 -24.39 7.57 3.28
N HIS A 356 -23.48 7.74 2.32
CA HIS A 356 -23.64 7.26 0.94
C HIS A 356 -23.92 5.75 0.86
N PHE A 357 -23.25 4.93 1.68
CA PHE A 357 -23.45 3.48 1.67
C PHE A 357 -24.91 3.07 1.94
N ARG A 358 -25.57 3.69 2.92
CA ARG A 358 -26.99 3.40 3.23
C ARG A 358 -27.90 3.87 2.11
N GLN A 359 -27.60 5.00 1.48
CA GLN A 359 -28.37 5.55 0.37
C GLN A 359 -28.27 4.68 -0.89
N ALA A 360 -27.08 4.15 -1.17
CA ALA A 360 -26.80 3.35 -2.36
C ALA A 360 -27.26 1.90 -2.23
N PHE A 361 -26.96 1.24 -1.10
CA PHE A 361 -27.17 -0.20 -0.96
C PHE A 361 -28.40 -0.57 -0.14
N GLN A 362 -28.97 0.38 0.62
CA GLN A 362 -30.03 0.14 1.60
C GLN A 362 -29.68 -0.93 2.65
N LEU A 363 -28.38 -1.18 2.84
CA LEU A 363 -27.82 -2.10 3.81
C LEU A 363 -27.35 -1.35 5.07
N PRO A 364 -27.22 -2.04 6.22
CA PRO A 364 -26.58 -1.51 7.42
C PRO A 364 -25.17 -1.00 7.13
N CYS A 365 -24.96 0.30 7.29
CA CYS A 365 -23.65 0.94 7.14
C CYS A 365 -22.86 0.91 8.46
N ARG A 366 -21.58 1.26 8.42
CA ARG A 366 -20.71 1.37 9.60
C ARG A 366 -21.31 2.18 10.75
N HIS A 367 -22.05 3.25 10.45
CA HIS A 367 -22.70 4.12 11.43
C HIS A 367 -23.84 3.43 12.17
N ILE A 368 -24.67 2.68 11.45
CA ILE A 368 -25.79 1.93 12.05
C ILE A 368 -25.26 0.77 12.88
N LEU A 369 -24.23 0.08 12.38
CA LEU A 369 -23.61 -1.05 13.06
C LEU A 369 -22.88 -0.60 14.34
N ALA A 370 -22.30 0.59 14.35
CA ALA A 370 -21.73 1.20 15.55
C ALA A 370 -22.82 1.55 16.59
N VAL A 371 -23.95 2.11 16.16
CA VAL A 371 -25.09 2.37 17.07
C VAL A 371 -25.66 1.07 17.64
N LEU A 372 -25.79 0.00 16.83
CA LEU A 372 -26.20 -1.32 17.31
C LEU A 372 -25.26 -1.87 18.39
N ASN A 373 -23.94 -1.73 18.17
CA ASN A 373 -22.93 -2.18 19.11
C ASN A 373 -23.01 -1.40 20.44
N SER A 374 -23.18 -0.07 20.37
CA SER A 374 -23.37 0.79 21.54
C SER A 374 -24.65 0.45 22.32
N ASP A 375 -25.73 0.13 21.63
CA ASP A 375 -27.03 -0.20 22.24
C ASP A 375 -27.14 -1.67 22.67
N LYS A 376 -26.11 -2.49 22.43
CA LYS A 376 -26.10 -3.95 22.64
C LYS A 376 -27.25 -4.70 21.94
N LYS A 377 -27.59 -4.26 20.72
CA LYS A 377 -28.64 -4.83 19.86
C LYS A 377 -28.05 -5.56 18.65
N VAL A 378 -28.82 -6.50 18.09
CA VAL A 378 -28.47 -7.23 16.87
C VAL A 378 -29.24 -6.70 15.66
N LEU A 379 -28.86 -7.15 14.47
CA LEU A 379 -29.61 -6.84 13.26
C LEU A 379 -30.97 -7.54 13.30
N GLU A 380 -32.04 -6.80 13.07
CA GLU A 380 -33.39 -7.36 12.90
C GLU A 380 -33.77 -7.36 11.41
N PRO A 381 -34.55 -8.36 10.92
CA PRO A 381 -34.91 -8.47 9.51
C PRO A 381 -35.59 -7.21 8.95
N GLU A 382 -36.37 -6.49 9.77
CA GLU A 382 -37.10 -5.27 9.38
C GLU A 382 -36.18 -4.07 9.10
N MET A 383 -34.90 -4.18 9.44
CA MET A 383 -33.87 -3.18 9.12
C MET A 383 -33.39 -3.28 7.66
N LEU A 384 -33.71 -4.39 6.98
CA LEU A 384 -33.29 -4.73 5.62
C LEU A 384 -34.47 -4.80 4.65
N SER A 385 -34.22 -4.39 3.41
CA SER A 385 -35.13 -4.67 2.30
C SER A 385 -35.16 -6.17 1.99
N LYS A 386 -36.34 -6.72 1.65
CA LYS A 386 -36.54 -8.17 1.39
C LYS A 386 -35.55 -8.77 0.39
N GLN A 387 -35.11 -8.00 -0.60
CA GLN A 387 -34.12 -8.40 -1.61
C GLN A 387 -32.75 -8.82 -1.05
N TRP A 388 -32.42 -8.39 0.17
CA TRP A 388 -31.15 -8.67 0.82
C TRP A 388 -31.27 -9.75 1.90
N GLN A 389 -32.46 -10.26 2.16
CA GLN A 389 -32.70 -11.30 3.16
C GLN A 389 -32.50 -12.69 2.54
N LYS A 390 -31.92 -13.63 3.29
CA LYS A 390 -31.86 -15.04 2.89
C LYS A 390 -33.27 -15.63 2.84
N GLU A 391 -33.56 -16.39 1.78
CA GLU A 391 -34.79 -17.19 1.72
C GLU A 391 -34.72 -18.33 2.75
N PRO A 392 -35.81 -18.64 3.48
CA PRO A 392 -35.77 -19.69 4.49
C PRO A 392 -35.74 -21.07 3.82
N ASN A 393 -34.59 -21.75 3.94
CA ASN A 393 -34.36 -23.18 3.67
C ASN A 393 -34.66 -23.71 2.26
N VAL A 394 -33.60 -23.83 1.45
CA VAL A 394 -33.36 -25.08 0.70
C VAL A 394 -31.95 -25.56 1.06
N SER A 395 -31.91 -26.60 1.88
CA SER A 395 -30.72 -27.34 2.22
C SER A 395 -30.18 -28.13 1.03
N GLN A 396 -28.87 -28.28 1.03
CA GLN A 396 -28.02 -29.26 0.33
C GLN A 396 -27.31 -28.81 -0.96
N ALA A 397 -25.99 -28.84 -0.78
CA ALA A 397 -24.96 -29.16 -1.75
C ALA A 397 -25.39 -30.05 -2.91
N GLU A 398 -24.65 -29.89 -4.01
CA GLU A 398 -24.64 -30.73 -5.21
C GLU A 398 -25.77 -30.54 -6.22
N VAL A 399 -25.72 -29.42 -6.95
CA VAL A 399 -26.02 -29.45 -8.39
C VAL A 399 -24.92 -28.69 -9.14
N LEU A 400 -23.97 -29.49 -9.65
CA LEU A 400 -23.22 -29.34 -10.88
C LEU A 400 -23.18 -27.95 -11.55
N LYS A 401 -21.95 -27.42 -11.59
CA LYS A 401 -21.30 -26.84 -12.78
C LYS A 401 -22.25 -26.50 -13.94
N SER A 402 -22.65 -25.24 -14.05
CA SER A 402 -22.82 -24.62 -15.35
C SER A 402 -22.52 -23.12 -15.27
N SER A 403 -21.33 -22.75 -15.78
CA SER A 403 -21.00 -21.44 -16.34
C SER A 403 -21.51 -20.20 -15.58
N TRP A 404 -20.90 -19.88 -14.44
CA TRP A 404 -20.90 -18.50 -13.96
C TRP A 404 -19.94 -17.70 -14.84
N ASN A 405 -20.50 -16.96 -15.79
CA ASN A 405 -19.78 -16.31 -16.88
C ASN A 405 -19.55 -14.84 -16.51
N GLU A 406 -18.31 -14.37 -16.58
CA GLU A 406 -17.90 -12.96 -16.34
C GLU A 406 -18.67 -11.97 -17.25
N SER A 407 -19.29 -12.46 -18.32
CA SER A 407 -20.19 -11.70 -19.19
C SER A 407 -21.56 -11.41 -18.56
N LEU A 408 -22.05 -12.24 -17.64
CA LEU A 408 -23.33 -12.03 -16.95
C LEU A 408 -23.22 -10.91 -15.91
N ASP A 409 -22.11 -10.85 -15.18
CA ASP A 409 -21.82 -9.74 -14.25
C ASP A 409 -21.60 -8.42 -14.98
N LYS A 410 -20.91 -8.43 -16.14
CA LYS A 410 -20.80 -7.25 -17.01
C LYS A 410 -22.15 -6.85 -17.58
N SER A 411 -23.00 -7.79 -18.00
CA SER A 411 -24.35 -7.53 -18.50
C SER A 411 -25.25 -6.92 -17.42
N LEU A 412 -25.21 -7.44 -16.20
CA LEU A 412 -25.98 -6.91 -15.07
C LEU A 412 -25.47 -5.52 -14.64
N ALA A 413 -24.16 -5.30 -14.61
CA ALA A 413 -23.57 -3.99 -14.33
C ALA A 413 -23.91 -2.96 -15.42
N VAL A 414 -23.84 -3.35 -16.70
CA VAL A 414 -24.24 -2.51 -17.83
C VAL A 414 -25.73 -2.23 -17.79
N SER A 415 -26.59 -3.21 -17.49
CA SER A 415 -28.03 -3.02 -17.33
C SER A 415 -28.35 -2.06 -16.18
N PHE A 416 -27.65 -2.19 -15.04
CA PHE A 416 -27.80 -1.32 -13.89
C PHE A 416 -27.37 0.12 -14.20
N LEU A 417 -26.19 0.29 -14.80
CA LEU A 417 -25.69 1.60 -15.22
C LEU A 417 -26.59 2.23 -16.28
N THR A 418 -27.12 1.44 -17.22
CA THR A 418 -28.06 1.92 -18.26
C THR A 418 -29.38 2.38 -17.65
N ALA A 419 -29.91 1.66 -16.65
CA ALA A 419 -31.11 2.05 -15.92
C ALA A 419 -30.90 3.32 -15.09
N GLU A 420 -29.75 3.44 -14.41
CA GLU A 420 -29.43 4.61 -13.61
C GLU A 420 -29.16 5.85 -14.48
N ILE A 421 -28.48 5.70 -15.61
CA ILE A 421 -28.34 6.76 -16.61
C ILE A 421 -29.73 7.17 -17.11
N SER A 422 -30.57 6.23 -17.54
CA SER A 422 -31.94 6.53 -18.01
C SER A 422 -32.78 7.29 -16.97
N ARG A 423 -32.63 6.95 -15.68
CA ARG A 423 -33.29 7.64 -14.56
C ARG A 423 -32.73 9.04 -14.31
N LEU A 424 -31.43 9.25 -14.50
CA LEU A 424 -30.80 10.58 -14.40
C LEU A 424 -31.18 11.47 -15.57
N LEU A 425 -31.41 10.88 -16.76
CA LEU A 425 -31.84 11.60 -17.95
C LEU A 425 -33.27 12.14 -17.86
N THR A 426 -34.17 11.51 -17.12
CA THR A 426 -35.53 12.04 -16.91
C THR A 426 -35.55 13.33 -16.08
N HIS A 427 -34.45 13.65 -15.38
CA HIS A 427 -34.30 14.87 -14.56
C HIS A 427 -33.36 15.89 -15.20
N CYS A 428 -32.87 15.63 -16.42
CA CYS A 428 -31.92 16.45 -17.13
C CYS A 428 -32.61 17.10 -18.33
N SER A 429 -32.47 18.42 -18.52
CA SER A 429 -32.93 19.04 -19.76
C SER A 429 -32.08 18.53 -20.94
N SER A 430 -32.60 18.58 -22.16
CA SER A 430 -31.85 18.15 -23.36
C SER A 430 -30.51 18.89 -23.48
N GLU A 431 -30.47 20.15 -23.07
CA GLU A 431 -29.29 21.02 -23.13
C GLU A 431 -28.23 20.65 -22.07
N GLU A 432 -28.67 20.37 -20.83
CA GLU A 432 -27.81 19.94 -19.73
C GLU A 432 -27.28 18.51 -19.98
N PHE A 433 -28.10 17.65 -20.60
CA PHE A 433 -27.66 16.31 -21.00
C PHE A 433 -26.58 16.38 -22.07
N GLU A 434 -26.78 17.15 -23.15
CA GLU A 434 -25.76 17.29 -24.19
C GLU A 434 -24.48 17.90 -23.66
N ARG A 435 -24.56 18.87 -22.73
CA ARG A 435 -23.38 19.44 -22.08
C ARG A 435 -22.62 18.42 -21.23
N ARG A 436 -23.32 17.60 -20.43
CA ARG A 436 -22.69 16.56 -19.60
C ARG A 436 -22.17 15.40 -20.42
N TYR A 437 -22.92 14.99 -21.46
CA TYR A 437 -22.52 13.96 -22.39
C TYR A 437 -21.29 14.37 -23.20
N SER A 438 -21.26 15.60 -23.75
CA SER A 438 -20.07 16.14 -24.43
C SER A 438 -18.88 16.22 -23.49
N THR A 439 -19.06 16.68 -22.24
CA THR A 439 -17.98 16.69 -21.23
C THR A 439 -17.48 15.28 -20.91
N LEU A 440 -18.38 14.31 -20.71
CA LEU A 440 -18.03 12.91 -20.49
C LEU A 440 -17.37 12.28 -21.71
N ARG A 441 -17.77 12.68 -22.91
CA ARG A 441 -17.21 12.22 -24.18
C ARG A 441 -15.82 12.80 -24.41
N GLU A 442 -15.60 14.07 -24.13
CA GLU A 442 -14.27 14.68 -24.12
C GLU A 442 -13.35 14.00 -23.10
N LEU A 443 -13.87 13.69 -21.90
CA LEU A 443 -13.13 12.92 -20.89
C LEU A 443 -12.84 11.48 -21.36
N ALA A 444 -13.81 10.81 -21.97
CA ALA A 444 -13.63 9.45 -22.48
C ALA A 444 -12.68 9.40 -23.69
N ASP A 445 -12.80 10.32 -24.63
CA ASP A 445 -11.89 10.47 -25.78
C ASP A 445 -10.48 10.84 -25.30
N SER A 446 -10.34 11.56 -24.18
CA SER A 446 -9.05 11.84 -23.54
C SER A 446 -8.43 10.63 -22.82
N TRP A 447 -9.24 9.65 -22.39
CA TRP A 447 -8.79 8.44 -21.67
C TRP A 447 -8.60 7.22 -22.57
N ILE A 448 -9.33 7.13 -23.68
CA ILE A 448 -9.44 5.93 -24.50
C ILE A 448 -9.00 6.19 -25.96
N GLY A 449 -8.82 7.46 -26.35
CA GLY A 449 -8.63 7.88 -27.75
C GLY A 449 -9.96 8.03 -28.49
N PRO A 450 -10.00 8.74 -29.64
CA PRO A 450 -11.26 9.09 -30.30
C PRO A 450 -12.01 7.84 -30.80
N TYR A 451 -13.23 7.65 -30.31
CA TYR A 451 -14.11 6.59 -30.81
C TYR A 451 -14.57 6.91 -32.24
N VAL A 452 -14.19 6.07 -33.21
CA VAL A 452 -14.82 6.09 -34.55
C VAL A 452 -16.30 5.81 -34.36
N GLN A 453 -17.15 6.72 -34.84
CA GLN A 453 -18.60 6.58 -34.81
C GLN A 453 -19.00 5.21 -35.37
N VAL A 454 -19.46 4.31 -34.49
CA VAL A 454 -20.32 3.21 -34.93
C VAL A 454 -21.65 3.87 -35.26
N LYS A 455 -21.92 4.01 -36.56
CA LYS A 455 -23.25 4.41 -37.03
C LYS A 455 -24.25 3.37 -36.50
N LEU A 456 -25.15 3.83 -35.64
CA LEU A 456 -26.36 3.09 -35.28
C LEU A 456 -27.25 2.88 -36.49
#